data_AF-A0AAV0W9W5-F1
#
_entry.id   AF-A0AAV0W9W5-F1
#
_cell.length_a   1.000
_cell.length_b   1.000
_cell.length_c   1.000
_cell.angle_alpha   90.00
_cell.angle_beta   90.00
_cell.angle_gamma   90.00
#
_symmetry.space_group_name_H-M   'P 1'
#
loop_
_entity.id
_entity.type
_entity.pdbx_description
1 polymer ?
#
loop_
_entity_poly.entity_id
_entity_poly.type
_entity_poly.pdbx_seq_one_letter_code
_entity_poly.pdbx_strand_id
1 'polypeptide(L)'
;MLRKDWQALLEHMKQLFGRCLQDGTFTECWKTARLVIINNPSKDDLGKVKSYLPISLLPILGKALELMVIQEITRETDLDSQAEQHRFTAGKSTISAVESVYTWIDASKCRNIFLTFLDITSTFDHVKWSPLLAQLKYLGASISRGSSNRTLKNRWADFELEGVNFKRRLERE
;
A
#
# COMPACT_ATOMS: atom_id res chain seq x y z
N MET A 1 31.78 -1.24 -12.32
CA MET A 1 31.32 -2.53 -12.90
C MET A 1 29.83 -2.49 -13.22
N LEU A 2 28.93 -2.27 -12.24
CA LEU A 2 27.47 -2.17 -12.48
C LEU A 2 27.00 -1.12 -13.51
N ARG A 3 27.73 -0.01 -13.70
CA ARG A 3 27.37 1.02 -14.69
C ARG A 3 27.56 0.59 -16.15
N LYS A 4 28.47 -0.35 -16.44
CA LYS A 4 28.80 -0.72 -17.84
C LYS A 4 27.76 -1.68 -18.44
N ASP A 5 27.13 -2.52 -17.62
CA ASP A 5 26.22 -3.58 -18.07
C ASP A 5 24.75 -3.35 -17.66
N TRP A 6 24.41 -2.10 -17.31
CA TRP A 6 23.06 -1.73 -16.87
C TRP A 6 21.97 -2.06 -17.90
N GLN A 7 22.26 -1.90 -19.19
CA GLN A 7 21.30 -2.21 -20.26
C GLN A 7 20.96 -3.70 -20.31
N ALA A 8 21.96 -4.57 -20.22
CA ALA A 8 21.73 -6.01 -20.17
C ALA A 8 20.92 -6.39 -18.92
N LEU A 9 21.28 -5.84 -17.76
CA LEU A 9 20.54 -6.06 -16.52
C LEU A 9 19.08 -5.59 -16.63
N LEU A 10 18.85 -4.43 -17.25
CA LEU A 10 17.52 -3.85 -17.42
C LEU A 10 16.61 -4.76 -18.26
N GLU A 11 17.10 -5.32 -19.35
CA GLU A 11 16.31 -6.23 -20.19
C GLU A 11 15.94 -7.52 -19.45
N HIS A 12 16.86 -8.09 -18.68
CA HIS A 12 16.56 -9.24 -17.83
C HIS A 12 15.53 -8.90 -16.75
N MET A 13 15.63 -7.72 -16.13
CA MET A 13 14.67 -7.27 -15.12
C MET A 13 13.27 -7.03 -15.71
N LYS A 14 13.18 -6.44 -16.90
CA LYS A 14 11.90 -6.28 -17.62
C LYS A 14 11.25 -7.62 -17.91
N GLN A 15 12.01 -8.58 -18.42
CA GLN A 15 11.50 -9.92 -18.69
C GLN A 15 11.04 -10.62 -17.42
N LEU A 16 11.82 -10.51 -16.33
CA LEU A 16 11.50 -11.10 -15.04
C LEU A 16 10.21 -10.51 -14.46
N PHE A 17 10.08 -9.18 -14.42
CA PHE A 17 8.86 -8.52 -13.95
C PHE A 17 7.66 -8.81 -14.85
N GLY A 18 7.85 -8.83 -16.18
CA GLY A 18 6.80 -9.21 -17.12
C GLY A 18 6.24 -10.61 -16.83
N ARG A 19 7.12 -11.59 -16.60
CA ARG A 19 6.71 -12.95 -16.22
C ARG A 19 6.03 -12.99 -14.85
N CYS A 20 6.58 -12.29 -13.85
CA CYS A 20 5.95 -12.19 -12.53
C CYS A 20 4.51 -11.64 -12.58
N LEU A 21 4.26 -10.64 -13.43
CA LEU A 21 2.93 -10.06 -13.63
C LEU A 21 2.00 -11.02 -14.39
N GLN A 22 2.48 -11.67 -15.44
CA GLN A 22 1.70 -12.66 -16.22
C GLN A 22 1.30 -13.87 -15.38
N ASP A 23 2.25 -14.44 -14.62
CA ASP A 23 2.04 -15.65 -13.83
C ASP A 23 1.41 -15.37 -12.46
N GLY A 24 1.40 -14.11 -12.03
CA GLY A 24 0.97 -13.70 -10.68
C GLY A 24 1.89 -14.25 -9.57
N THR A 25 3.15 -14.55 -9.89
CA THR A 25 4.12 -15.16 -8.97
C THR A 25 5.24 -14.22 -8.59
N PHE A 26 5.46 -14.10 -7.28
CA PHE A 26 6.48 -13.22 -6.70
C PHE A 26 7.48 -14.08 -5.96
N THR A 27 8.77 -13.80 -6.15
CA THR A 27 9.85 -14.47 -5.42
C THR A 27 9.69 -14.24 -3.92
N GLU A 28 9.89 -15.27 -3.11
CA GLU A 28 9.65 -15.22 -1.66
C GLU A 28 10.49 -14.14 -0.97
N CYS A 29 11.74 -13.96 -1.39
CA CYS A 29 12.63 -12.92 -0.86
C CYS A 29 12.08 -11.51 -1.10
N TRP A 30 11.32 -11.27 -2.16
CA TRP A 30 10.71 -9.97 -2.46
C TRP A 30 9.45 -9.69 -1.63
N LYS A 31 8.88 -10.71 -0.99
CA LYS A 31 7.71 -10.62 -0.10
C LYS A 31 8.09 -10.59 1.39
N THR A 32 9.38 -10.65 1.69
CA THR A 32 9.90 -10.60 3.05
C THR A 32 10.32 -9.18 3.37
N ALA A 33 9.59 -8.51 4.26
CA ALA A 33 9.87 -7.16 4.71
C ALA A 33 10.78 -7.18 5.94
N ARG A 34 11.75 -6.27 6.00
CA ARG A 34 12.48 -5.98 7.23
C ARG A 34 11.66 -5.02 8.08
N LEU A 35 11.30 -5.43 9.28
CA LEU A 35 10.57 -4.60 10.23
C LEU A 35 11.54 -3.66 10.93
N VAL A 36 11.26 -2.36 10.89
CA VAL A 36 11.99 -1.33 11.62
C VAL A 36 11.01 -0.64 12.55
N ILE A 37 11.35 -0.57 13.83
CA ILE A 37 10.51 0.08 14.84
C ILE A 37 11.01 1.50 15.05
N ILE A 38 10.12 2.48 14.94
CA ILE A 38 10.41 3.89 15.26
C ILE A 38 9.50 4.38 16.38
N ASN A 39 9.95 5.38 17.13
CA ASN A 39 9.12 6.01 18.16
C ASN A 39 8.04 6.87 17.49
N ASN A 40 6.82 6.79 18.01
CA ASN A 40 5.74 7.68 17.62
C ASN A 40 5.95 9.04 18.31
N PRO A 41 6.24 10.12 17.57
CA PRO A 41 6.52 11.42 18.16
C PRO A 41 5.31 12.04 18.88
N SER A 42 4.10 11.54 18.64
CA SER A 42 2.88 11.98 19.30
C SER A 42 2.57 11.22 20.59
N LYS A 43 3.49 10.35 21.06
CA LYS A 43 3.32 9.53 22.26
C LYS A 43 4.55 9.68 23.17
N ASP A 44 4.33 10.22 24.36
CA ASP A 44 5.42 10.48 25.31
C ASP A 44 5.75 9.27 26.20
N ASP A 45 4.82 8.32 26.35
CA ASP A 45 4.97 7.15 27.21
C ASP A 45 5.61 5.97 26.46
N LEU A 46 6.94 5.90 26.45
CA LEU A 46 7.70 4.82 25.82
C LEU A 46 7.51 3.45 26.48
N GLY A 47 6.87 3.35 27.65
CA GLY A 47 6.55 2.08 28.29
C GLY A 47 5.43 1.29 27.59
N LYS A 48 4.71 1.92 26.65
CA LYS A 48 3.58 1.32 25.94
C LYS A 48 3.95 0.91 24.52
N VAL A 49 3.53 -0.29 24.12
CA VAL A 49 3.69 -0.80 22.74
C VAL A 49 3.10 0.17 21.68
N LYS A 50 1.99 0.85 22.00
CA LYS A 50 1.34 1.83 21.10
C LYS A 50 2.17 3.09 20.82
N SER A 51 3.26 3.30 21.56
CA SER A 51 4.19 4.42 21.37
C SER A 51 5.23 4.14 20.29
N TYR A 52 5.16 2.96 19.67
CA TYR A 52 6.06 2.55 18.61
C TYR A 52 5.29 2.30 17.31
N LEU A 53 5.87 2.73 16.19
CA LEU A 53 5.34 2.52 14.84
C LEU A 53 6.21 1.49 14.12
N PRO A 54 5.68 0.28 13.83
CA PRO A 54 6.38 -0.66 12.98
C PRO A 54 6.32 -0.23 11.51
N ILE A 55 7.48 -0.14 10.86
CA ILE A 55 7.63 0.14 9.44
C ILE A 55 8.13 -1.12 8.73
N SER A 56 7.39 -1.56 7.71
CA SER A 56 7.78 -2.69 6.86
C SER A 56 8.59 -2.21 5.66
N LEU A 57 9.87 -2.58 5.59
CA LEU A 57 10.76 -2.25 4.48
C LEU A 57 10.95 -3.46 3.55
N LEU A 58 10.26 -3.44 2.41
CA LEU A 58 10.47 -4.43 1.35
C LEU A 58 11.78 -4.19 0.57
N PRO A 59 12.39 -5.24 0.00
CA PRO A 59 13.49 -5.09 -0.95
C PRO A 59 13.10 -4.23 -2.14
N ILE A 60 14.07 -3.52 -2.71
CA ILE A 60 13.85 -2.57 -3.82
C ILE A 60 13.12 -3.23 -5.00
N LEU A 61 13.49 -4.46 -5.35
CA LEU A 61 12.85 -5.19 -6.45
C LEU A 61 11.39 -5.55 -6.13
N GLY A 62 11.09 -5.90 -4.88
CA GLY A 62 9.71 -6.13 -4.43
C GLY A 62 8.87 -4.86 -4.51
N LYS A 63 9.42 -3.72 -4.06
CA LYS A 63 8.77 -2.41 -4.18
C LYS A 63 8.51 -2.00 -5.63
N ALA A 64 9.48 -2.25 -6.52
CA ALA A 64 9.33 -1.94 -7.95
C ALA A 64 8.21 -2.77 -8.59
N LEU A 65 8.13 -4.05 -8.26
CA LEU A 65 7.06 -4.92 -8.75
C LEU A 65 5.68 -4.55 -8.18
N GLU A 66 5.60 -4.19 -6.89
CA GLU A 66 4.35 -3.67 -6.30
C GLU A 66 3.90 -2.36 -6.94
N LEU A 67 4.84 -1.47 -7.28
CA LEU A 67 4.52 -0.23 -7.99
C LEU A 67 3.91 -0.52 -9.38
N MET A 68 4.45 -1.50 -10.11
CA MET A 68 3.86 -1.91 -11.40
C MET A 68 2.45 -2.47 -11.23
N VAL A 69 2.20 -3.25 -10.18
CA VAL A 69 0.87 -3.74 -9.85
C VAL A 69 -0.10 -2.58 -9.55
N ILE A 70 0.33 -1.59 -8.76
CA ILE A 70 -0.49 -0.41 -8.45
C ILE A 70 -0.84 0.33 -9.74
N GLN A 71 0.13 0.55 -10.62
CA GLN A 71 -0.09 1.21 -11.92
C GLN A 71 -1.07 0.45 -12.80
N GLU A 72 -0.98 -0.89 -12.82
CA GLU A 72 -1.92 -1.74 -13.56
C GLU A 72 -3.34 -1.61 -13.00
N ILE A 73 -3.50 -1.74 -11.68
CA ILE A 73 -4.80 -1.58 -11.02
C ILE A 73 -5.35 -0.19 -11.31
N THR A 74 -4.60 0.88 -11.10
CA THR A 74 -5.04 2.26 -11.36
C THR A 74 -5.38 2.50 -12.82
N ARG A 75 -4.74 1.82 -13.78
CA ARG A 75 -5.09 1.94 -15.21
C ARG A 75 -6.38 1.20 -15.55
N GLU A 76 -6.60 0.04 -14.95
CA GLU A 76 -7.77 -0.80 -15.20
C GLU A 76 -9.00 -0.39 -14.41
N THR A 77 -8.79 0.28 -13.29
CA THR A 77 -9.83 0.73 -12.38
C THR A 77 -9.92 2.23 -12.42
N ASP A 78 -11.12 2.76 -12.50
CA ASP A 78 -11.36 4.21 -12.49
C ASP A 78 -11.32 4.77 -11.06
N LEU A 79 -10.34 4.35 -10.25
CA LEU A 79 -10.25 4.71 -8.82
C LEU A 79 -10.10 6.22 -8.61
N ASP A 80 -9.44 6.91 -9.55
CA ASP A 80 -9.21 8.35 -9.48
C ASP A 80 -10.47 9.17 -9.86
N SER A 81 -11.51 8.55 -10.41
CA SER A 81 -12.76 9.25 -10.77
C SER A 81 -13.59 9.69 -9.56
N GLN A 82 -13.37 9.11 -8.38
CA GLN A 82 -14.14 9.50 -7.19
C GLN A 82 -13.78 10.93 -6.81
N ALA A 83 -14.73 11.85 -7.02
CA ALA A 83 -14.53 13.28 -6.86
C ALA A 83 -14.17 13.65 -5.41
N GLU A 84 -14.77 12.96 -4.45
CA GLU A 84 -14.64 13.18 -3.01
C GLU A 84 -13.39 12.50 -2.42
N GLN A 85 -12.76 11.58 -3.14
CA GLN A 85 -11.53 10.95 -2.70
C GLN A 85 -10.35 11.85 -3.06
N HIS A 86 -9.70 12.43 -2.04
CA HIS A 86 -8.50 13.27 -2.23
C HIS A 86 -7.20 12.54 -1.89
N ARG A 87 -7.27 11.50 -1.05
CA ARG A 87 -6.09 10.77 -0.59
C ARG A 87 -5.75 9.66 -1.59
N PHE A 88 -4.47 9.58 -1.97
CA PHE A 88 -3.98 8.62 -2.97
C PHE A 88 -4.56 8.79 -4.38
N THR A 89 -5.10 9.97 -4.70
CA THR A 89 -5.62 10.32 -6.03
C THR A 89 -4.67 11.26 -6.74
N ALA A 90 -4.33 10.96 -8.00
CA ALA A 90 -3.44 11.79 -8.78
C ALA A 90 -3.99 13.23 -8.93
N GLY A 91 -3.14 14.24 -8.75
CA GLY A 91 -3.53 15.65 -8.87
C GLY A 91 -4.32 16.22 -7.70
N LYS A 92 -4.64 15.42 -6.67
CA LYS A 92 -5.30 15.89 -5.44
C LYS A 92 -4.33 15.91 -4.26
N SER A 93 -4.65 16.74 -3.29
CA SER A 93 -3.87 16.97 -2.07
C SER A 93 -4.75 17.26 -0.87
N THR A 94 -4.15 17.31 0.32
CA THR A 94 -4.85 17.75 1.54
C THR A 94 -5.41 19.18 1.39
N ILE A 95 -4.74 20.03 0.61
CA ILE A 95 -5.20 21.39 0.32
C ILE A 95 -6.49 21.32 -0.51
N SER A 96 -6.49 20.55 -1.60
CA SER A 96 -7.69 20.38 -2.43
C SER A 96 -8.89 19.80 -1.65
N ALA A 97 -8.62 18.95 -0.66
CA ALA A 97 -9.66 18.39 0.20
C ALA A 97 -10.30 19.48 1.05
N VAL A 98 -9.50 20.34 1.66
CA VAL A 98 -9.97 21.47 2.47
C VAL A 98 -10.71 22.49 1.60
N GLU A 99 -10.18 22.80 0.41
CA GLU A 99 -10.84 23.70 -0.56
C GLU A 99 -12.21 23.17 -1.00
N SER A 100 -12.35 21.85 -1.20
CA SER A 100 -13.65 21.24 -1.54
C SER A 100 -14.68 21.44 -0.43
N VAL A 101 -14.27 21.36 0.83
CA VAL A 101 -15.13 21.58 1.99
C VAL A 101 -15.53 23.05 2.07
N TYR A 102 -14.61 23.99 1.89
CA TYR A 102 -14.94 25.42 1.86
C TYR A 102 -15.91 25.75 0.72
N THR A 103 -15.66 25.22 -0.48
CA THR A 103 -16.56 25.40 -1.63
C THR A 103 -17.98 24.90 -1.32
N TRP A 104 -18.10 23.75 -0.65
CA TRP A 104 -19.39 23.20 -0.23
C TRP A 104 -20.07 24.06 0.84
N ILE A 105 -19.31 24.59 1.81
CA ILE A 105 -19.79 25.51 2.84
C ILE A 105 -20.32 26.81 2.21
N ASP A 106 -19.55 27.42 1.32
CA ASP A 106 -19.88 28.70 0.69
C ASP A 106 -21.11 28.59 -0.23
N ALA A 107 -21.33 27.42 -0.83
CA ALA A 107 -22.52 27.12 -1.62
C ALA A 107 -23.78 26.90 -0.74
N SER A 108 -23.61 26.68 0.57
CA SER A 108 -24.72 26.39 1.48
C SER A 108 -25.45 27.66 1.89
N LYS A 109 -26.79 27.61 1.86
CA LYS A 109 -27.67 28.69 2.36
C LYS A 109 -28.10 28.46 3.81
N CYS A 110 -27.62 27.39 4.44
CA CYS A 110 -28.00 27.02 5.79
C CYS A 110 -27.35 27.97 6.79
N ARG A 111 -28.12 28.41 7.80
CA ARG A 111 -27.59 29.24 8.90
C ARG A 111 -26.55 28.52 9.74
N ASN A 112 -26.71 27.20 9.91
CA ASN A 112 -25.81 26.35 10.69
C ASN A 112 -25.35 25.18 9.83
N ILE A 113 -24.07 24.86 9.91
CA ILE A 113 -23.44 23.75 9.20
C ILE A 113 -22.76 22.86 10.25
N PHE A 114 -22.95 21.54 10.12
CA PHE A 114 -22.34 20.56 11.01
C PHE A 114 -21.39 19.68 10.21
N LEU A 115 -20.20 19.45 10.75
CA LEU A 115 -19.18 18.57 10.19
C LEU A 115 -19.00 17.38 11.14
N THR A 116 -18.97 16.18 10.58
CA THR A 116 -18.67 14.95 11.32
C THR A 116 -17.39 14.35 10.77
N PHE A 117 -16.41 14.17 11.64
CA PHE A 117 -15.12 13.57 11.28
C PHE A 117 -15.10 12.11 11.76
N LEU A 118 -14.76 11.21 10.85
CA LEU A 118 -14.58 9.79 11.13
C LEU A 118 -13.10 9.44 10.93
N ASP A 119 -12.51 8.77 11.90
CA ASP A 119 -11.18 8.19 11.78
C ASP A 119 -11.24 6.68 12.05
N ILE A 120 -10.59 5.90 11.21
CA ILE A 120 -10.59 4.44 11.30
C ILE A 120 -9.25 4.01 11.88
N THR A 121 -9.30 3.41 13.08
CA THR A 121 -8.11 2.90 13.77
C THR A 121 -7.44 1.78 12.97
N SER A 122 -6.13 1.91 12.69
CA SER A 122 -5.29 0.86 12.09
C SER A 122 -5.89 0.22 10.82
N THR A 123 -6.36 1.05 9.89
CA THR A 123 -6.96 0.58 8.61
C THR A 123 -6.08 -0.45 7.91
N PHE A 124 -4.79 -0.18 7.76
CA PHE A 124 -3.88 -1.09 7.09
C PHE A 124 -3.68 -2.41 7.81
N ASP A 125 -3.80 -2.48 9.13
CA ASP A 125 -3.62 -3.72 9.89
C ASP A 125 -4.86 -4.60 9.86
N HIS A 126 -6.04 -3.98 9.73
CA HIS A 126 -7.33 -4.66 9.79
C HIS A 126 -7.92 -5.02 8.41
N VAL A 127 -7.28 -4.64 7.30
CA VAL A 127 -7.72 -5.01 5.95
C VAL A 127 -7.58 -6.53 5.74
N LYS A 128 -8.72 -7.18 5.48
CA LYS A 128 -8.79 -8.60 5.11
C LYS A 128 -8.63 -8.77 3.60
N TRP A 129 -7.96 -9.85 3.18
CA TRP A 129 -7.72 -10.10 1.76
C TRP A 129 -8.99 -10.44 0.98
N SER A 130 -9.91 -11.19 1.57
CA SER A 130 -11.11 -11.64 0.87
C SER A 130 -12.02 -10.48 0.41
N PRO A 131 -12.43 -9.54 1.29
CA PRO A 131 -13.19 -8.35 0.88
C PRO A 131 -12.43 -7.46 -0.12
N LEU A 132 -11.13 -7.27 0.08
CA LEU A 132 -10.30 -6.46 -0.83
C LEU A 132 -10.29 -7.04 -2.25
N LEU A 133 -10.08 -8.35 -2.38
CA LEU A 133 -10.07 -9.03 -3.68
C LEU A 133 -11.45 -9.02 -4.34
N ALA A 134 -12.52 -9.16 -3.56
CA ALA A 134 -13.89 -9.04 -4.06
C ALA A 134 -14.15 -7.63 -4.64
N GLN A 135 -13.71 -6.59 -3.93
CA GLN A 135 -13.84 -5.21 -4.39
C GLN A 135 -13.02 -4.95 -5.66
N LEU A 136 -11.78 -5.42 -5.72
CA LEU A 136 -10.94 -5.29 -6.92
C LEU A 136 -11.57 -6.00 -8.14
N LYS A 137 -12.19 -7.15 -7.93
CA LYS A 137 -12.93 -7.85 -8.98
C LYS A 137 -14.14 -7.06 -9.46
N TYR A 138 -14.89 -6.47 -8.53
CA TYR A 138 -16.03 -5.60 -8.85
C TYR A 138 -15.61 -4.39 -9.68
N LEU A 139 -14.47 -3.78 -9.35
CA LEU A 139 -13.89 -2.65 -10.08
C LEU A 139 -13.28 -3.03 -11.44
N GLY A 140 -13.25 -4.32 -11.78
CA GLY A 140 -12.79 -4.79 -13.09
C GLY A 140 -11.31 -5.11 -13.20
N ALA A 141 -10.51 -4.96 -12.14
CA ALA A 141 -9.07 -5.21 -12.15
C ALA A 141 -8.75 -6.65 -12.59
N SER A 142 -7.95 -6.81 -13.65
CA SER A 142 -7.54 -8.12 -14.20
C SER A 142 -6.71 -8.91 -13.21
N ILE A 143 -5.97 -8.23 -12.33
CA ILE A 143 -5.18 -8.87 -11.27
C ILE A 143 -6.06 -9.67 -10.31
N SER A 144 -7.38 -9.45 -10.25
CA SER A 144 -8.30 -10.26 -9.45
C SER A 144 -8.66 -11.62 -10.09
N ARG A 145 -8.37 -11.82 -11.38
CA ARG A 145 -8.88 -12.93 -12.20
C ARG A 145 -7.91 -14.12 -12.36
N GLY A 146 -6.63 -13.93 -12.06
CA GLY A 146 -5.59 -14.96 -12.10
C GLY A 146 -5.05 -15.33 -10.71
N SER A 147 -4.10 -16.25 -10.64
CA SER A 147 -3.35 -16.77 -9.48
C SER A 147 -2.74 -15.73 -8.50
N SER A 148 -3.03 -14.44 -8.69
CA SER A 148 -2.62 -13.24 -7.94
C SER A 148 -2.93 -13.26 -6.45
N ASN A 149 -3.76 -14.20 -5.98
CA ASN A 149 -3.85 -14.46 -4.54
C ASN A 149 -2.47 -14.80 -3.94
N ARG A 150 -1.52 -15.28 -4.76
CA ARG A 150 -0.12 -15.56 -4.37
C ARG A 150 0.74 -14.32 -4.08
N THR A 151 0.38 -13.14 -4.57
CA THR A 151 1.17 -11.90 -4.36
C THR A 151 0.89 -11.28 -2.98
N LEU A 152 -0.32 -11.45 -2.48
CA LEU A 152 -0.76 -11.02 -1.15
C LEU A 152 -0.51 -12.09 -0.08
N LYS A 153 -0.50 -13.38 -0.47
CA LYS A 153 -0.17 -14.52 0.40
C LYS A 153 1.33 -14.69 0.58
N ASN A 154 1.71 -15.40 1.65
CA ASN A 154 3.10 -15.71 2.00
C ASN A 154 3.98 -14.46 2.11
N ARG A 155 3.46 -13.44 2.78
CA ARG A 155 4.26 -12.28 3.19
C ARG A 155 4.91 -12.58 4.53
N TRP A 156 6.15 -12.15 4.68
CA TRP A 156 6.92 -12.37 5.89
C TRP A 156 7.44 -11.04 6.41
N ALA A 157 7.56 -10.94 7.72
CA ALA A 157 8.25 -9.86 8.40
C ALA A 157 9.43 -10.45 9.19
N ASP A 158 10.62 -9.93 8.91
CA ASP A 158 11.86 -10.25 9.60
C ASP A 158 12.23 -9.06 10.48
N PHE A 159 12.48 -9.31 11.76
CA PHE A 159 12.77 -8.32 12.77
C PHE A 159 14.00 -8.75 13.57
N GLU A 160 14.95 -7.85 13.75
CA GLU A 160 16.15 -8.11 14.56
C GLU A 160 16.13 -7.23 15.80
N LEU A 161 16.28 -7.85 16.97
CA LEU A 161 16.39 -7.16 18.25
C LEU A 161 17.54 -7.77 19.04
N GLU A 162 18.53 -6.93 19.37
CA GLU A 162 19.70 -7.33 20.18
C GLU A 162 20.43 -8.58 19.63
N GLY A 163 20.51 -8.70 18.30
CA GLY A 163 21.14 -9.84 17.61
C GLY A 163 20.27 -11.08 17.49
N VAL A 164 19.05 -11.08 18.04
CA VAL A 164 18.07 -12.15 17.87
C VAL A 164 17.18 -11.83 16.67
N ASN A 165 17.12 -12.77 15.72
CA ASN A 165 16.26 -12.66 14.54
C ASN A 165 14.90 -13.34 14.78
N PHE A 166 13.84 -12.58 14.58
CA PHE A 166 12.46 -13.03 14.61
C PHE A 166 11.90 -12.99 13.19
N LYS A 167 11.26 -14.07 12.77
CA LYS A 167 10.62 -14.17 11.47
C LYS A 167 9.20 -14.64 11.62
N ARG A 168 8.24 -13.88 11.09
CA ARG A 168 6.83 -14.21 11.19
C ARG A 168 6.12 -14.08 9.85
N ARG A 169 5.26 -15.04 9.54
CA ARG A 169 4.33 -14.96 8.42
C ARG A 169 3.20 -13.99 8.76
N LEU A 170 2.92 -13.07 7.84
CA LEU A 170 1.81 -12.13 7.93
C LEU A 170 0.56 -12.79 7.36
N GLU A 171 -0.39 -13.08 8.25
CA GLU A 171 -1.68 -13.66 7.90
C GLU A 171 -2.77 -12.61 8.06
N ARG A 172 -3.63 -12.47 7.05
CA ARG A 172 -4.77 -11.55 7.06
C ARG A 172 -5.97 -12.27 6.46
N GLU A 173 -6.53 -13.18 7.24
CA GLU A 173 -7.76 -13.92 6.92
C GLU A 173 -9.01 -13.06 7.14
#